data_AF-A0A534MGN1-F1
#
_entry.id   AF-A0A534MGN1-F1
#
_cell.length_a   1.000
_cell.length_b   1.000
_cell.length_c   1.000
_cell.angle_alpha   90.00
_cell.angle_beta   90.00
_cell.angle_gamma   90.00
#
_symmetry.space_group_name_H-M   'P 1'
#
loop_
_entity.id
_entity.type
_entity.pdbx_description
1 polymer ?
#
loop_
_entity_poly.entity_id
_entity_poly.type
_entity_poly.pdbx_seq_one_letter_code
_entity_poly.pdbx_strand_id
1 'polypeptide(L)'
;MVKRRHRGMERRIALERMTTLFHLAEREALQRHAGRARRYVELARRIGMRYNVRVPAPFKRSFCKKCLAFLLPSVSARVRVGRGRVVVTCTTCGAVQRYPYRREQAARRASRA
;
A
#
# COMPACT_ATOMS: atom_id res chain seq x y z
N MET A 1 11.21 7.13 -37.36
CA MET A 1 10.49 8.17 -36.59
C MET A 1 10.09 7.60 -35.24
N VAL A 2 10.72 8.00 -34.13
CA VAL A 2 10.40 7.44 -32.79
C VAL A 2 9.02 7.97 -32.38
N LYS A 3 8.03 7.08 -32.22
CA LYS A 3 6.68 7.46 -31.77
C LYS A 3 6.78 8.19 -30.43
N ARG A 4 6.20 9.40 -30.32
CA ARG A 4 6.11 10.11 -29.04
C ARG A 4 5.35 9.25 -28.03
N ARG A 5 5.95 8.97 -26.88
CA ARG A 5 5.29 8.23 -25.79
C ARG A 5 4.10 9.03 -25.26
N HIS A 6 2.92 8.41 -25.21
CA HIS A 6 1.73 8.98 -24.56
C HIS A 6 1.82 8.82 -23.03
N ARG A 7 2.76 9.55 -22.40
CA ARG A 7 3.08 9.42 -20.96
C ARG A 7 1.84 9.52 -20.05
N GLY A 8 0.86 10.35 -20.40
CA GLY A 8 -0.40 10.47 -19.64
C GLY A 8 -1.24 9.19 -19.68
N MET A 9 -1.44 8.63 -20.87
CA MET A 9 -2.17 7.37 -21.05
C MET A 9 -1.45 6.19 -20.41
N GLU A 10 -0.12 6.10 -20.56
CA GLU A 10 0.72 5.08 -19.92
C GLU A 10 0.57 5.10 -18.40
N ARG A 11 0.57 6.29 -17.78
CA ARG A 11 0.37 6.46 -16.33
C ARG A 11 -1.04 6.04 -15.89
N ARG A 12 -2.07 6.35 -16.68
CA ARG A 12 -3.45 5.94 -16.39
C ARG A 12 -3.59 4.43 -16.42
N ILE A 13 -3.10 3.77 -17.47
CA ILE A 13 -3.11 2.31 -17.61
C ILE A 13 -2.27 1.66 -16.50
N ALA A 14 -1.13 2.25 -16.13
CA ALA A 14 -0.32 1.75 -15.04
C ALA A 14 -1.07 1.83 -13.69
N LEU A 15 -1.79 2.92 -13.43
CA LEU A 15 -2.61 3.07 -12.21
C LEU A 15 -3.74 2.04 -12.15
N GLU A 16 -4.45 1.83 -13.26
CA GLU A 16 -5.50 0.81 -13.39
C GLU A 16 -4.93 -0.58 -13.10
N ARG A 17 -3.84 -0.96 -13.78
CA ARG A 17 -3.17 -2.25 -13.57
C ARG A 17 -2.70 -2.46 -12.14
N MET A 18 -2.11 -1.43 -11.52
CA MET A 18 -1.70 -1.50 -10.12
C MET A 18 -2.89 -1.74 -9.21
N THR A 19 -4.00 -1.02 -9.43
CA THR A 19 -5.25 -1.18 -8.67
C THR A 19 -5.78 -2.61 -8.78
N THR A 20 -5.88 -3.16 -10.00
CA THR A 20 -6.29 -4.55 -10.21
C THR A 20 -5.38 -5.55 -9.48
N LEU A 21 -4.06 -5.39 -9.58
CA LEU A 21 -3.10 -6.26 -8.90
C LEU A 21 -3.24 -6.20 -7.37
N PHE A 22 -3.50 -5.03 -6.80
CA PHE A 22 -3.72 -4.93 -5.36
C PHE A 22 -5.01 -5.59 -4.89
N HIS A 23 -6.10 -5.49 -5.66
CA HIS A 23 -7.33 -6.23 -5.36
C HIS A 23 -7.13 -7.75 -5.46
N LEU A 24 -6.38 -8.23 -6.45
CA LEU A 24 -6.01 -9.64 -6.53
C LEU A 24 -5.14 -10.05 -5.32
N ALA A 25 -4.19 -9.20 -4.92
CA ALA A 25 -3.36 -9.45 -3.74
C ALA A 25 -4.19 -9.57 -2.46
N GLU A 26 -5.20 -8.73 -2.30
CA GLU A 26 -6.13 -8.78 -1.18
C GLU A 26 -6.94 -10.09 -1.16
N ARG A 27 -7.53 -10.47 -2.29
CA ARG A 27 -8.29 -11.72 -2.43
C ARG A 27 -7.44 -12.95 -2.11
N GLU A 28 -6.23 -13.03 -2.67
CA GLU A 28 -5.31 -14.13 -2.40
C GLU A 28 -4.83 -14.16 -0.95
N ALA A 29 -4.60 -12.99 -0.34
CA ALA A 29 -4.20 -12.91 1.06
C ALA A 29 -5.32 -13.44 1.98
N LEU A 30 -6.58 -13.11 1.68
CA LEU A 30 -7.75 -13.60 2.42
C LEU A 30 -7.88 -15.12 2.31
N GLN A 31 -7.60 -15.69 1.14
CA GLN A 31 -7.56 -17.13 0.89
C GLN A 31 -6.28 -17.82 1.45
N ARG A 32 -5.48 -17.12 2.27
CA ARG A 32 -4.22 -17.64 2.86
C ARG A 32 -3.14 -17.99 1.85
N HIS A 33 -3.25 -17.54 0.60
CA HIS A 33 -2.24 -17.71 -0.44
C HIS A 33 -1.20 -16.57 -0.41
N ALA A 34 -0.46 -16.50 0.71
CA ALA A 34 0.49 -15.40 0.98
C ALA A 34 1.57 -15.22 -0.10
N GLY A 35 2.03 -16.31 -0.73
CA GLY A 35 2.99 -16.27 -1.83
C GLY A 35 2.45 -15.56 -3.07
N ARG A 36 1.21 -15.88 -3.48
CA ARG A 36 0.53 -15.22 -4.61
C ARG A 36 0.25 -13.75 -4.31
N ALA A 37 -0.24 -13.45 -3.12
CA ALA A 37 -0.47 -12.08 -2.69
C ALA A 37 0.82 -11.22 -2.73
N ARG A 38 1.93 -11.76 -2.21
CA ARG A 38 3.24 -11.10 -2.27
C ARG A 38 3.68 -10.84 -3.71
N ARG A 39 3.48 -11.82 -4.60
CA ARG A 39 3.83 -11.69 -6.02
C ARG A 39 3.05 -10.57 -6.71
N TYR A 40 1.76 -10.43 -6.43
CA TYR A 40 0.94 -9.35 -6.98
C TYR A 40 1.38 -7.97 -6.47
N VAL A 41 1.70 -7.83 -5.18
CA VAL A 41 2.27 -6.59 -4.62
C VAL A 41 3.60 -6.24 -5.28
N GLU A 42 4.46 -7.24 -5.51
CA GLU A 42 5.76 -7.07 -6.17
C GLU A 42 5.60 -6.56 -7.60
N LEU A 43 4.67 -7.14 -8.37
CA LEU A 43 4.35 -6.70 -9.73
C LEU A 43 3.79 -5.27 -9.73
N ALA A 44 2.85 -4.96 -8.84
CA ALA A 44 2.28 -3.62 -8.71
C ALA A 44 3.36 -2.58 -8.37
N ARG A 45 4.28 -2.91 -7.45
CA ARG A 45 5.41 -2.04 -7.10
C ARG A 45 6.35 -1.83 -8.29
N ARG A 46 6.66 -2.88 -9.06
CA ARG A 46 7.49 -2.78 -10.28
C ARG A 46 6.87 -1.88 -11.34
N ILE A 47 5.56 -1.97 -11.56
CA ILE A 47 4.82 -1.08 -12.46
C ILE A 47 4.91 0.37 -11.98
N GLY A 48 4.63 0.62 -10.69
CA GLY A 48 4.70 1.96 -10.11
C GLY A 48 6.08 2.60 -10.26
N MET A 49 7.15 1.84 -10.03
CA MET A 49 8.53 2.30 -10.21
C MET A 49 8.83 2.61 -11.69
N ARG A 50 8.41 1.74 -12.62
CA ARG A 50 8.66 1.91 -14.06
C ARG A 50 7.99 3.16 -14.64
N TYR A 51 6.74 3.42 -14.27
CA TYR A 51 5.96 4.53 -14.83
C TYR A 51 5.92 5.77 -13.94
N ASN A 52 6.66 5.76 -12.81
CA ASN A 52 6.64 6.78 -11.77
C ASN A 52 5.21 7.11 -11.30
N VAL A 53 4.41 6.07 -11.07
CA VAL A 53 3.03 6.15 -10.58
C VAL A 53 3.02 5.81 -9.10
N ARG A 54 2.38 6.68 -8.30
CA ARG A 54 2.22 6.47 -6.87
C ARG A 54 1.26 5.30 -6.61
N VAL A 55 1.53 4.54 -5.55
CA VAL A 55 0.59 3.53 -5.07
C VAL A 55 -0.77 4.18 -4.77
N PRO A 56 -1.90 3.61 -5.23
CA PRO A 56 -3.23 4.13 -4.92
C PRO A 56 -3.43 4.29 -3.41
N ALA A 57 -4.13 5.35 -3.01
CA ALA A 57 -4.30 5.72 -1.60
C ALA A 57 -4.81 4.57 -0.70
N PRO A 58 -5.81 3.75 -1.12
CA PRO A 58 -6.31 2.64 -0.32
C PRO A 58 -5.24 1.59 -0.01
N PHE A 59 -4.36 1.29 -0.97
CA PHE A 59 -3.36 0.23 -0.84
C PHE A 59 -2.02 0.70 -0.29
N LYS A 60 -1.84 2.02 -0.12
CA LYS A 60 -0.56 2.61 0.30
C LYS A 60 -0.05 2.04 1.63
N ARG A 61 -0.97 1.66 2.53
CA ARG A 61 -0.69 1.12 3.87
C ARG A 61 -0.91 -0.40 3.98
N SER A 62 -1.44 -1.05 2.94
CA SER A 62 -1.90 -2.45 2.96
C SER A 62 -0.81 -3.48 2.65
N PHE A 63 0.46 -3.06 2.57
CA PHE A 63 1.58 -3.99 2.36
C PHE A 63 2.84 -3.56 3.09
N CYS A 64 3.66 -4.55 3.43
CA CYS A 64 4.95 -4.37 4.08
C CYS A 64 5.98 -3.81 3.09
N LYS A 65 6.64 -2.69 3.42
CA LYS A 65 7.68 -2.11 2.54
C LYS A 65 8.96 -2.95 2.47
N LYS A 66 9.21 -3.81 3.46
CA LYS A 66 10.38 -4.70 3.55
C LYS A 66 10.18 -5.98 2.74
N CYS A 67 9.23 -6.83 3.13
CA CYS A 67 9.04 -8.15 2.51
C CYS A 67 7.97 -8.19 1.41
N LEU A 68 7.22 -7.11 1.18
CA LEU A 68 6.10 -7.04 0.22
C LEU A 68 4.89 -7.92 0.55
N ALA A 69 4.83 -8.50 1.76
CA ALA A 69 3.63 -9.21 2.19
C ALA A 69 2.43 -8.26 2.25
N PHE A 70 1.27 -8.74 1.79
CA PHE A 70 0.00 -8.04 1.96
C PHE A 70 -0.40 -8.13 3.45
N LEU A 71 -0.78 -6.98 4.02
CA LEU A 71 -1.01 -6.81 5.44
C LEU A 71 -2.51 -6.89 5.74
N LEU A 72 -2.93 -8.05 6.21
CA LEU A 72 -4.26 -8.29 6.74
C LEU A 72 -4.23 -8.11 8.27
N PRO A 73 -5.07 -7.22 8.83
CA PRO A 73 -5.22 -7.11 10.27
C PRO A 73 -5.51 -8.47 10.90
N SER A 74 -4.87 -8.77 12.03
CA SER A 74 -5.02 -10.01 12.80
C SER A 74 -4.49 -11.30 12.14
N VAL A 75 -4.19 -11.29 10.84
CA VAL A 75 -3.64 -12.46 10.12
C VAL A 75 -2.13 -12.27 9.87
N SER A 76 -1.75 -11.26 9.10
CA SER A 76 -0.35 -11.00 8.71
C SER A 76 0.19 -9.67 9.24
N ALA A 77 -0.64 -8.93 9.98
CA ALA A 77 -0.31 -7.63 10.54
C ALA A 77 -0.92 -7.40 11.92
N ARG A 78 -0.12 -6.84 12.82
CA ARG A 78 -0.58 -6.32 14.11
C ARG A 78 -0.70 -4.80 14.02
N VAL A 79 -1.92 -4.29 14.18
CA VAL A 79 -2.21 -2.85 14.14
C VAL A 79 -2.45 -2.35 15.57
N ARG A 80 -1.72 -1.30 15.98
CA ARG A 80 -1.91 -0.62 17.26
C ARG A 80 -2.07 0.87 17.02
N VAL A 81 -3.00 1.49 17.72
CA VAL A 81 -3.23 2.94 17.66
C VAL A 81 -2.86 3.53 19.01
N GLY A 82 -2.01 4.57 19.01
CA GLY A 82 -1.61 5.22 20.25
C GLY A 82 -0.60 6.35 20.03
N ARG A 83 -0.53 7.28 20.99
CA ARG A 83 0.43 8.40 20.99
C ARG A 83 0.45 9.21 19.67
N GLY A 84 -0.73 9.41 19.05
CA GLY A 84 -0.89 10.20 17.81
C GLY A 84 -0.38 9.52 16.54
N ARG A 85 -0.26 8.19 16.54
CA ARG A 85 0.19 7.39 15.37
C ARG A 85 -0.44 6.01 15.33
N VAL A 86 -0.59 5.49 14.11
CA VAL A 86 -0.94 4.10 13.84
C VAL A 86 0.35 3.33 13.60
N VAL A 87 0.57 2.27 14.36
CA VAL A 87 1.73 1.38 14.24
C VAL A 87 1.26 0.06 13.67
N VAL A 88 1.79 -0.30 12.50
CA VAL A 88 1.51 -1.56 11.81
C VAL A 88 2.77 -2.41 11.82
N THR A 89 2.72 -3.57 12.47
CA THR A 89 3.84 -4.51 12.54
C THR A 89 3.54 -5.71 11.65
N CYS A 90 4.42 -6.02 10.72
CA CYS A 90 4.33 -7.21 9.90
C CYS A 90 4.71 -8.45 10.72
N THR A 91 3.81 -9.44 10.83
CA THR A 91 4.09 -10.67 11.59
C THR A 91 5.03 -11.60 10.83
N THR A 92 5.13 -11.48 9.50
CA THR A 92 6.00 -12.32 8.67
C THR A 92 7.48 -11.96 8.77
N CYS A 93 7.83 -10.67 8.89
CA CYS A 93 9.24 -10.22 8.86
C CYS A 93 9.65 -9.26 9.99
N GLY A 94 8.72 -8.93 10.89
CA GLY A 94 8.96 -8.03 12.03
C GLY A 94 9.07 -6.54 11.68
N ALA A 95 8.98 -6.15 10.40
CA ALA A 95 9.07 -4.74 10.02
C ALA A 95 7.93 -3.91 10.61
N VAL A 96 8.26 -2.73 11.14
CA VAL A 96 7.31 -1.81 11.78
C VAL A 96 7.12 -0.56 10.92
N GLN A 97 5.88 -0.34 10.47
CA GLN A 97 5.45 0.85 9.75
C GLN A 97 4.68 1.78 10.70
N ARG A 98 4.99 3.08 10.67
CA ARG A 98 4.38 4.08 11.54
C ARG A 98 3.73 5.17 10.70
N TYR A 99 2.46 5.46 10.99
CA TYR A 99 1.67 6.47 10.30
C TYR A 99 1.19 7.50 11.32
N PRO A 100 1.86 8.66 11.45
CA PRO A 100 1.40 9.72 12.34
C PRO A 100 0.11 10.36 11.81
N TYR A 101 -0.78 10.74 12.72
CA TYR A 101 -1.99 11.50 12.42
C TYR A 101 -2.04 12.80 13.26
N ARG A 102 -0.86 13.42 13.45
CA ARG A 102 -0.70 14.63 14.28
C ARG A 102 -1.35 15.86 13.66
N ARG A 103 -1.37 15.97 12.33
CA ARG A 103 -1.99 17.10 11.62
C ARG A 103 -3.50 17.09 11.84
N GLU A 104 -4.09 15.91 11.74
CA GLU A 104 -5.50 15.66 11.97
C GLU A 104 -5.88 15.93 13.43
N GLN A 105 -5.02 15.56 14.39
CA GLN A 105 -5.21 15.93 15.80
C GLN A 105 -5.13 17.45 16.04
N ALA A 106 -4.16 18.13 15.43
CA ALA A 106 -4.03 19.58 15.55
C ALA A 106 -5.23 20.31 14.96
N ALA A 107 -5.67 19.91 13.75
CA ALA A 107 -6.87 20.45 13.12
C ALA A 107 -8.13 20.24 13.98
N ARG A 108 -8.30 19.05 14.57
CA ARG A 108 -9.41 18.76 15.49
C ARG A 108 -9.34 19.56 16.80
N ARG A 109 -8.16 19.90 17.29
CA ARG A 109 -8.00 20.77 18.47
C ARG A 109 -8.32 22.21 18.12
N ALA A 110 -7.85 22.70 16.98
CA ALA A 110 -8.14 24.05 16.49
C ALA A 110 -9.64 24.25 16.24
N SER A 111 -10.35 23.24 15.73
CA SER A 111 -11.81 23.33 15.52
C SER A 111 -12.65 23.27 16.81
N ARG A 112 -12.01 23.02 17.96
CA ARG A 112 -12.67 22.91 19.28
C ARG A 112 -12.37 24.10 20.20
N ALA A 113 -11.40 24.93 19.81
CA ALA A 113 -11.07 26.20 20.45
C ALA A 113 -11.93 27.28 19.79
#